data_AF-A0A7C5V4M2-F1
#
_entry.id   AF-A0A7C5V4M2-F1
#
_cell.length_a   1.000
_cell.length_b   1.000
_cell.length_c   1.000
_cell.angle_alpha   90.00
_cell.angle_beta   90.00
_cell.angle_gamma   90.00
#
_symmetry.space_group_name_H-M   'P 1'
#
loop_
_entity.id
_entity.type
_entity.pdbx_description
1 polymer ?
#
loop_
_entity_poly.entity_id
_entity_poly.type
_entity_poly.pdbx_seq_one_letter_code
_entity_poly.pdbx_strand_id
1 'polypeptide(L)'
;MYTFIGALRYYADADVLWREKLNFAVRAQRLNMLSLRLWYDGPESLNVVDQPTSQTQFIFLPNDPVFRNDQFYWDLKNLSYELDGRRVVWMRGAQALLRLPVALQPGSYVLRVHCGVTFECPDTAQSADREVSVQIRLGEEQKQVAIRNETVVELPFTSESELTSLNVILMVEDTLKLKCVVPLELGLKIYSIAIDQVGGPESL
;
A
#
# COMPACT_ATOMS: atom_id res chain seq x y z
N MET A 1 -15.22 1.68 -12.34
CA MET A 1 -14.90 0.74 -11.26
C MET A 1 -14.40 -0.54 -11.90
N TYR A 2 -13.09 -0.77 -11.90
CA TYR A 2 -12.49 -1.84 -12.69
C TYR A 2 -12.47 -3.13 -11.88
N THR A 3 -13.47 -4.00 -12.06
CA THR A 3 -13.40 -5.40 -11.62
C THR A 3 -12.15 -6.04 -12.23
N PHE A 4 -11.61 -7.13 -11.65
CA PHE A 4 -10.51 -7.87 -12.29
C PHE A 4 -10.77 -8.15 -13.78
N ILE A 5 -12.04 -8.45 -14.14
CA ILE A 5 -12.49 -8.59 -15.53
C ILE A 5 -12.39 -7.26 -16.30
N GLY A 6 -12.79 -6.15 -15.70
CA GLY A 6 -12.63 -4.81 -16.27
C GLY A 6 -11.17 -4.43 -16.50
N ALA A 7 -10.27 -4.75 -15.57
CA ALA A 7 -8.83 -4.53 -15.71
C ALA A 7 -8.23 -5.46 -16.79
N LEU A 8 -8.61 -6.74 -16.79
CA LEU A 8 -8.15 -7.73 -17.77
C LEU A 8 -8.59 -7.37 -19.20
N ARG A 9 -9.76 -6.76 -19.37
CA ARG A 9 -10.28 -6.32 -20.67
C ARG A 9 -9.44 -5.23 -21.36
N TYR A 10 -8.56 -4.53 -20.63
CA TYR A 10 -7.60 -3.61 -21.24
C TYR A 10 -6.46 -4.33 -21.97
N TYR A 11 -6.21 -5.59 -21.61
CA TYR A 11 -5.02 -6.34 -22.05
C TYR A 11 -5.37 -7.67 -22.71
N ALA A 12 -6.66 -8.01 -22.80
CA ALA A 12 -7.15 -9.25 -23.37
C ALA A 12 -8.62 -9.14 -23.75
N ASP A 13 -9.06 -9.97 -24.70
CA ASP A 13 -10.48 -10.23 -24.86
C ASP A 13 -10.91 -11.27 -23.83
N ALA A 14 -11.66 -10.82 -22.81
CA ALA A 14 -12.02 -11.64 -21.66
C ALA A 14 -13.51 -11.99 -21.61
N ASP A 15 -13.79 -13.29 -21.61
CA ASP A 15 -15.10 -13.89 -21.40
C ASP A 15 -15.17 -14.55 -20.02
N VAL A 16 -16.19 -14.23 -19.23
CA VAL A 16 -16.44 -14.95 -17.97
C VAL A 16 -17.13 -16.27 -18.29
N LEU A 17 -16.45 -17.38 -18.02
CA LEU A 17 -17.02 -18.72 -18.20
C LEU A 17 -17.91 -19.14 -17.04
N TRP A 18 -17.55 -18.73 -15.81
CA TRP A 18 -18.28 -19.09 -14.60
C TRP A 18 -18.02 -18.07 -13.49
N ARG A 19 -19.01 -17.88 -12.61
CA ARG A 19 -18.93 -16.99 -11.45
C ARG A 19 -19.75 -17.53 -10.29
N GLU A 20 -19.16 -17.53 -9.10
CA GLU A 20 -19.86 -17.67 -7.82
C GLU A 20 -19.25 -16.75 -6.77
N LYS A 21 -20.01 -15.75 -6.32
CA LYS A 21 -19.53 -14.69 -5.41
C LYS A 21 -18.25 -14.01 -5.95
N LEU A 22 -17.11 -14.24 -5.29
CA LEU A 22 -15.79 -13.73 -5.62
C LEU A 22 -14.94 -14.73 -6.43
N ASN A 23 -15.43 -15.93 -6.69
CA ASN A 23 -14.77 -16.92 -7.53
C ASN A 23 -15.20 -16.72 -8.99
N PHE A 24 -14.22 -16.66 -9.89
CA PHE A 24 -14.44 -16.49 -11.32
C PHE A 24 -13.58 -17.46 -12.10
N ALA A 25 -14.15 -18.07 -13.14
CA ALA A 25 -13.38 -18.68 -14.22
C ALA A 25 -13.51 -17.77 -15.44
N VAL A 26 -12.40 -17.23 -15.92
CA VAL A 26 -12.38 -16.27 -17.03
C VAL A 26 -11.50 -16.84 -18.13
N ARG A 27 -12.06 -16.95 -19.34
CA ARG A 27 -11.31 -17.28 -20.55
C ARG A 27 -10.84 -15.97 -21.18
N ALA A 28 -9.54 -15.80 -21.23
CA ALA A 28 -8.92 -14.68 -21.94
C ALA A 28 -8.33 -15.16 -23.26
N GLN A 29 -8.57 -14.41 -24.32
CA GLN A 29 -8.04 -14.64 -25.66
C GLN A 29 -7.37 -13.36 -26.17
N ARG A 30 -6.53 -13.48 -27.21
CA ARG A 30 -5.82 -12.34 -27.81
C ARG A 30 -5.10 -11.49 -26.76
N LEU A 31 -4.44 -12.19 -25.83
CA LEU A 31 -3.63 -11.58 -24.78
C LEU A 31 -2.62 -10.63 -25.42
N ASN A 32 -2.62 -9.37 -24.98
CA ASN A 32 -1.54 -8.45 -25.27
C ASN A 32 -0.34 -8.87 -24.43
N MET A 33 0.37 -9.89 -24.91
CA MET A 33 1.51 -10.49 -24.24
C MET A 33 2.63 -9.47 -24.00
N LEU A 34 2.74 -8.43 -24.84
CA LEU A 34 3.71 -7.36 -24.63
C LEU A 34 3.37 -6.56 -23.38
N SER A 35 2.12 -6.10 -23.26
CA SER A 35 1.65 -5.37 -22.07
C SER A 35 1.63 -6.25 -20.83
N LEU A 36 1.20 -7.51 -20.92
CA LEU A 36 1.17 -8.43 -19.78
C LEU A 36 2.57 -8.78 -19.26
N ARG A 37 3.57 -8.89 -20.14
CA ARG A 37 4.97 -9.13 -19.76
C ARG A 37 5.61 -7.94 -19.02
N LEU A 38 5.04 -6.74 -19.14
CA LEU A 38 5.44 -5.61 -18.30
C LEU A 38 5.03 -5.81 -16.83
N TRP A 39 3.99 -6.62 -16.58
CA TRP A 39 3.42 -6.85 -15.25
C TRP A 39 3.70 -8.25 -14.68
N TYR A 40 4.12 -9.21 -15.51
CA TYR A 40 4.31 -10.61 -15.12
C TYR A 40 5.55 -11.19 -15.77
N ASP A 41 6.46 -11.71 -14.94
CA ASP A 41 7.61 -12.49 -15.40
C ASP A 41 7.24 -13.98 -15.57
N GLY A 42 6.17 -14.42 -14.89
CA GLY A 42 5.56 -15.75 -15.00
C GLY A 42 4.19 -15.83 -14.32
N PRO A 43 3.50 -16.99 -14.35
CA PRO A 43 2.17 -17.15 -13.75
C PRO A 43 2.17 -17.07 -12.21
N GLU A 44 3.34 -17.09 -11.56
CA GLU A 44 3.50 -17.07 -10.10
C GLU A 44 4.19 -15.79 -9.59
N SER A 45 4.59 -14.85 -10.46
CA SER A 45 5.31 -13.63 -10.07
C SER A 45 4.86 -12.38 -10.86
N LEU A 46 4.60 -11.29 -10.12
CA LEU A 46 4.31 -9.97 -10.66
C LEU A 46 5.62 -9.18 -10.81
N ASN A 47 5.82 -8.58 -11.99
CA ASN A 47 6.76 -7.50 -12.20
C ASN A 47 6.03 -6.19 -11.88
N VAL A 48 6.30 -5.57 -10.73
CA VAL A 48 5.86 -4.21 -10.45
C VAL A 48 6.98 -3.30 -10.91
N VAL A 49 6.88 -2.76 -12.13
CA VAL A 49 7.81 -1.74 -12.63
C VAL A 49 7.03 -0.48 -12.98
N ASP A 50 7.33 0.59 -12.26
CA ASP A 50 6.86 1.94 -12.54
C ASP A 50 7.63 2.51 -13.75
N GLN A 51 6.92 2.95 -14.79
CA GLN A 51 7.52 3.63 -15.96
C GLN A 51 6.63 4.82 -16.31
N PRO A 52 7.14 6.09 -16.30
CA PRO A 52 8.36 6.44 -17.03
C PRO A 52 9.29 7.52 -16.39
N THR A 53 9.24 7.86 -15.09
CA THR A 53 10.15 8.88 -14.49
C THR A 53 10.89 8.55 -13.17
N SER A 54 10.65 7.43 -12.48
CA SER A 54 10.63 7.47 -11.00
C SER A 54 11.32 6.28 -10.28
N GLN A 55 12.63 6.35 -10.02
CA GLN A 55 13.38 5.27 -9.35
C GLN A 55 12.99 5.08 -7.87
N THR A 56 12.13 4.11 -7.60
CA THR A 56 11.89 3.58 -6.26
C THR A 56 13.03 2.67 -5.83
N GLN A 57 13.80 3.11 -4.84
CA GLN A 57 14.92 2.36 -4.26
C GLN A 57 14.44 1.18 -3.42
N PHE A 58 13.36 1.38 -2.66
CA PHE A 58 12.75 0.36 -1.82
C PHE A 58 11.24 0.45 -1.89
N ILE A 59 10.57 -0.70 -1.95
CA ILE A 59 9.11 -0.81 -1.81
C ILE A 59 8.79 -1.90 -0.79
N PHE A 60 7.92 -1.56 0.16
CA PHE A 60 7.40 -2.46 1.19
C PHE A 60 5.89 -2.61 0.98
N LEU A 61 5.47 -3.83 0.70
CA LEU A 61 4.10 -4.24 0.45
C LEU A 61 3.50 -4.96 1.68
N PRO A 62 2.17 -5.14 1.77
CA PRO A 62 1.54 -5.65 2.98
C PRO A 62 1.89 -7.10 3.33
N ASN A 63 2.57 -7.83 2.45
CA ASN A 63 3.12 -9.17 2.71
C ASN A 63 4.52 -9.15 3.33
N ASP A 64 5.20 -8.00 3.34
CA ASP A 64 6.57 -7.88 3.85
C ASP A 64 6.68 -8.15 5.35
N PRO A 65 7.81 -8.71 5.81
CA PRO A 65 8.02 -9.02 7.23
C PRO A 65 7.87 -7.83 8.18
N VAL A 66 8.10 -6.61 7.69
CA VAL A 66 8.00 -5.38 8.50
C VAL A 66 6.60 -5.14 9.06
N PHE A 67 5.58 -5.73 8.45
CA PHE A 67 4.18 -5.65 8.88
C PHE A 67 3.73 -6.87 9.71
N ARG A 68 4.58 -7.90 9.89
CA ARG A 68 4.23 -9.13 10.60
C ARG A 68 4.52 -9.04 12.11
N ASN A 69 3.90 -8.07 12.77
CA ASN A 69 4.01 -7.86 14.22
C ASN A 69 2.68 -7.45 14.84
N ASP A 70 2.68 -7.19 16.14
CA ASP A 70 1.51 -6.85 16.96
C ASP A 70 0.98 -5.42 16.75
N GLN A 71 1.63 -4.60 15.93
CA GLN A 71 1.15 -3.26 15.55
C GLN A 71 0.19 -3.32 14.36
N PHE A 72 0.01 -4.49 13.74
CA PHE A 72 -0.73 -4.65 12.48
C PHE A 72 -1.65 -5.87 12.49
N TYR A 73 -2.85 -5.74 11.92
CA TYR A 73 -3.74 -6.87 11.64
C TYR A 73 -3.34 -7.56 10.34
N TRP A 74 -2.17 -8.22 10.34
CA TRP A 74 -1.64 -8.94 9.17
C TRP A 74 -2.17 -10.38 9.05
N ASP A 75 -2.74 -10.90 10.13
CA ASP A 75 -3.25 -12.27 10.32
C ASP A 75 -4.77 -12.38 10.16
N LEU A 76 -5.49 -11.27 10.33
CA LEU A 76 -6.94 -11.20 10.15
C LEU A 76 -7.30 -11.04 8.67
N LYS A 77 -7.79 -12.12 8.06
CA LYS A 77 -8.13 -12.17 6.62
C LYS A 77 -9.07 -11.07 6.16
N ASN A 78 -10.08 -10.75 6.97
CA ASN A 78 -11.08 -9.71 6.68
C ASN A 78 -10.53 -8.28 6.72
N LEU A 79 -9.34 -8.06 7.27
CA LEU A 79 -8.63 -6.77 7.29
C LEU A 79 -7.36 -6.76 6.41
N SER A 80 -7.01 -7.91 5.85
CA SER A 80 -5.84 -8.06 4.96
C SER A 80 -6.17 -7.75 3.50
N TYR A 81 -7.45 -7.63 3.17
CA TYR A 81 -7.95 -7.41 1.82
C TYR A 81 -9.12 -6.42 1.82
N GLU A 82 -9.15 -5.56 0.82
CA GLU A 82 -10.33 -4.76 0.52
C GLU A 82 -11.39 -5.56 -0.26
N LEU A 83 -12.58 -4.98 -0.43
CA LEU A 83 -13.68 -5.58 -1.20
C LEU A 83 -13.32 -5.87 -2.66
N ASP A 84 -12.40 -5.09 -3.24
CA ASP A 84 -11.90 -5.29 -4.61
C ASP A 84 -10.78 -6.34 -4.71
N GLY A 85 -10.36 -6.92 -3.58
CA GLY A 85 -9.30 -7.93 -3.50
C GLY A 85 -7.90 -7.37 -3.36
N ARG A 86 -7.72 -6.04 -3.30
CA ARG A 86 -6.42 -5.42 -3.05
C ARG A 86 -5.93 -5.76 -1.65
N ARG A 87 -4.68 -6.19 -1.55
CA ARG A 87 -4.05 -6.50 -0.28
C ARG A 87 -3.70 -5.21 0.45
N VAL A 88 -3.91 -5.21 1.75
CA VAL A 88 -3.65 -4.07 2.63
C VAL A 88 -3.22 -4.59 4.00
N VAL A 89 -2.62 -3.72 4.81
CA VAL A 89 -2.43 -3.99 6.23
C VAL A 89 -3.03 -2.86 7.05
N TRP A 90 -3.74 -3.22 8.12
CA TRP A 90 -4.41 -2.27 9.00
C TRP A 90 -3.63 -2.12 10.31
N MET A 91 -3.39 -0.89 10.76
CA MET A 91 -2.76 -0.62 12.06
C MET A 91 -3.68 -0.99 13.23
N ARG A 92 -3.15 -1.69 14.24
CA ARG A 92 -3.88 -2.12 15.45
C ARG A 92 -4.11 -1.01 16.48
N GLY A 93 -3.63 0.20 16.23
CA GLY A 93 -3.78 1.35 17.13
C GLY A 93 -3.43 2.67 16.46
N ALA A 94 -3.41 3.73 17.26
CA ALA A 94 -3.13 5.10 16.82
C ALA A 94 -1.67 5.33 16.40
N GLN A 95 -0.74 4.43 16.77
CA GLN A 95 0.68 4.59 16.48
C GLN A 95 1.28 3.28 15.99
N ALA A 96 2.18 3.37 14.99
CA ALA A 96 3.03 2.26 14.57
C ALA A 96 4.47 2.75 14.34
N LEU A 97 5.43 1.96 14.82
CA LEU A 97 6.86 2.09 14.51
C LEU A 97 7.25 1.00 13.51
N LEU A 98 7.61 1.44 12.31
CA LEU A 98 8.10 0.59 11.23
C LEU A 98 9.62 0.70 11.16
N ARG A 99 10.30 -0.45 11.20
CA ARG A 99 11.74 -0.54 10.98
C ARG A 99 11.98 -1.08 9.58
N LEU A 100 12.14 -0.18 8.62
CA LEU A 100 12.31 -0.53 7.22
C LEU A 100 13.76 -0.95 6.98
N PRO A 101 14.05 -2.22 6.60
CA PRO A 101 15.39 -2.62 6.22
C PRO A 101 15.75 -1.99 4.86
N VAL A 102 16.79 -1.15 4.83
CA VAL A 102 17.19 -0.38 3.65
C VAL A 102 18.70 -0.42 3.47
N ALA A 103 19.21 0.13 2.37
CA ALA A 103 20.62 0.39 2.14
C ALA A 103 20.74 1.73 1.40
N LEU A 104 20.53 2.82 2.14
CA LEU A 104 20.56 4.18 1.60
C LEU A 104 21.98 4.73 1.71
N GLN A 105 22.45 5.34 0.63
CA GLN A 105 23.69 6.11 0.61
C GLN A 105 23.42 7.54 1.11
N PRO A 106 24.45 8.32 1.44
CA PRO A 106 24.26 9.75 1.70
C PRO A 106 23.57 10.44 0.50
N GLY A 107 22.48 11.16 0.75
CA GLY A 107 21.68 11.76 -0.31
C GLY A 107 20.28 12.17 0.14
N SER A 108 19.54 12.80 -0.77
CA SER A 108 18.16 13.23 -0.53
C SER A 108 17.17 12.19 -1.07
N TYR A 109 16.11 11.95 -0.30
CA TYR A 109 15.11 10.92 -0.56
C TYR A 109 13.70 11.43 -0.26
N VAL A 110 12.69 10.75 -0.80
CA VAL A 110 11.28 10.94 -0.43
C VAL A 110 10.73 9.61 0.04
N LEU A 111 10.22 9.59 1.26
CA LEU A 111 9.41 8.49 1.78
C LEU A 111 7.96 8.71 1.34
N ARG A 112 7.37 7.74 0.65
CA ARG A 112 5.98 7.75 0.21
C ARG A 112 5.20 6.67 0.94
N VAL A 113 4.16 7.05 1.66
CA VAL A 113 3.25 6.11 2.32
C VAL A 113 1.92 6.14 1.59
N HIS A 114 1.61 5.08 0.86
CA HIS A 114 0.31 4.89 0.21
C HIS A 114 -0.66 4.32 1.23
N CYS A 115 -1.65 5.13 1.60
CA CYS A 115 -2.53 4.82 2.71
C CYS A 115 -3.98 5.26 2.48
N GLY A 116 -4.88 4.78 3.32
CA GLY A 116 -6.30 5.12 3.27
C GLY A 116 -6.96 5.00 4.64
N VAL A 117 -8.16 5.56 4.75
CA VAL A 117 -8.86 5.74 6.04
C VAL A 117 -10.18 5.01 6.14
N THR A 118 -10.80 4.74 4.98
CA THR A 118 -12.11 4.10 4.90
C THR A 118 -12.06 2.73 5.55
N PHE A 119 -12.86 2.52 6.58
CA PHE A 119 -12.96 1.21 7.18
C PHE A 119 -13.99 0.39 6.40
N GLU A 120 -13.64 -0.82 6.00
CA GLU A 120 -14.55 -1.78 5.38
C GLU A 120 -14.25 -3.17 5.93
N CYS A 121 -15.27 -3.87 6.42
CA CYS A 121 -15.17 -5.25 6.89
C CYS A 121 -16.19 -6.10 6.14
N PRO A 122 -15.76 -6.94 5.17
CA PRO A 122 -16.65 -7.73 4.33
C PRO A 122 -17.53 -8.69 5.13
N ASP A 123 -16.97 -9.31 6.17
CA ASP A 123 -17.65 -10.33 6.98
C ASP A 123 -18.81 -9.76 7.79
N THR A 124 -18.74 -8.49 8.20
CA THR A 124 -19.79 -7.83 8.98
C THR A 124 -20.61 -6.83 8.15
N ALA A 125 -20.28 -6.65 6.86
CA ALA A 125 -20.83 -5.63 5.99
C ALA A 125 -20.78 -4.20 6.57
N GLN A 126 -19.82 -3.94 7.47
CA GLN A 126 -19.64 -2.62 8.07
C GLN A 126 -18.69 -1.80 7.23
N SER A 127 -19.10 -0.57 6.93
CA SER A 127 -18.24 0.42 6.27
C SER A 127 -18.38 1.77 6.96
N ALA A 128 -17.32 2.55 6.92
CA ALA A 128 -17.35 3.92 7.40
C ALA A 128 -16.29 4.78 6.71
N ASP A 129 -16.76 5.89 6.15
CA ASP A 129 -15.91 6.98 5.74
C ASP A 129 -15.40 7.73 6.97
N ARG A 130 -14.12 8.10 6.92
CA ARG A 130 -13.40 8.71 8.04
C ARG A 130 -12.55 9.84 7.53
N GLU A 131 -12.23 10.74 8.44
CA GLU A 131 -11.14 11.70 8.28
C GLU A 131 -10.18 11.50 9.44
N VAL A 132 -8.88 11.37 9.18
CA VAL A 132 -7.89 11.29 10.26
C VAL A 132 -6.71 12.18 9.96
N SER A 133 -6.06 12.64 11.01
CA SER A 133 -4.77 13.32 10.88
C SER A 133 -3.66 12.27 10.97
N VAL A 134 -2.89 12.11 9.90
CA VAL A 134 -1.71 11.22 9.87
C VAL A 134 -0.46 12.05 10.00
N GLN A 135 0.35 11.73 11.00
CA GLN A 135 1.70 12.25 11.14
C GLN A 135 2.70 11.15 10.81
N ILE A 136 3.60 11.46 9.88
CA ILE A 136 4.76 10.63 9.54
C ILE A 136 5.99 11.32 10.10
N ARG A 137 6.83 10.56 10.81
CA ARG A 137 8.09 11.05 11.35
C ARG A 137 9.25 10.10 11.05
N LEU A 138 10.39 10.67 10.68
CA LEU A 138 11.65 10.00 10.40
C LEU A 138 12.78 10.86 10.99
N GLY A 139 13.34 10.45 12.13
CA GLY A 139 14.34 11.27 12.83
C GLY A 139 13.76 12.62 13.30
N GLU A 140 14.35 13.72 12.81
CA GLU A 140 13.88 15.08 13.03
C GLU A 140 12.76 15.48 12.06
N GLU A 141 12.60 14.74 10.97
CA GLU A 141 11.73 15.12 9.86
C GLU A 141 10.33 14.63 10.14
N GLN A 142 9.35 15.52 10.01
CA GLN A 142 7.97 15.19 10.25
C GLN A 142 7.01 15.93 9.32
N LYS A 143 5.90 15.28 9.02
CA LYS A 143 4.80 15.86 8.25
C LYS A 143 3.48 15.36 8.81
N GLN A 144 2.53 16.27 8.97
CA GLN A 144 1.16 15.96 9.38
C GLN A 144 0.20 16.33 8.25
N VAL A 145 -0.70 15.41 7.90
CA VAL A 145 -1.66 15.56 6.80
C VAL A 145 -3.01 15.01 7.23
N ALA A 146 -4.08 15.79 7.05
CA ALA A 146 -5.44 15.30 7.16
C ALA A 146 -5.82 14.53 5.89
N ILE A 147 -6.28 13.29 6.05
CA ILE A 147 -6.64 12.41 4.95
C ILE A 147 -8.09 11.93 5.11
N ARG A 148 -8.83 11.97 4.00
CA ARG A 148 -10.26 11.59 3.92
C ARG A 148 -10.52 10.41 2.99
N ASN A 149 -9.59 10.18 2.08
CA ASN A 149 -9.64 9.13 1.06
C ASN A 149 -8.27 8.46 0.99
N GLU A 150 -8.19 7.40 0.19
CA GLU A 150 -6.92 6.85 -0.24
C GLU A 150 -6.03 7.94 -0.87
N THR A 151 -4.76 7.99 -0.45
CA THR A 151 -3.79 8.98 -0.90
C THR A 151 -2.37 8.49 -0.68
N VAL A 152 -1.40 9.25 -1.20
CA VAL A 152 0.03 9.06 -0.92
C VAL A 152 0.52 10.24 -0.08
N VAL A 153 1.05 9.95 1.10
CA VAL A 153 1.70 10.96 1.95
C VAL A 153 3.19 10.91 1.71
N GLU A 154 3.75 12.01 1.20
CA GLU A 154 5.17 12.14 0.90
C GLU A 154 5.91 12.92 2.00
N LEU A 155 7.01 12.37 2.51
CA LEU A 155 7.93 13.01 3.47
C LEU A 155 9.34 13.03 2.87
N PRO A 156 9.82 14.19 2.39
CA PRO A 156 11.22 14.37 2.02
C PRO A 156 12.14 14.24 3.25
N PHE A 157 13.30 13.62 3.08
CA PHE A 157 14.34 13.53 4.10
C PHE A 157 15.73 13.46 3.46
N THR A 158 16.78 13.70 4.26
CA THR A 158 18.18 13.58 3.80
C THR A 158 18.93 12.61 4.70
N SER A 159 19.75 11.76 4.09
CA SER A 159 20.69 10.88 4.79
C SER A 159 22.08 11.49 4.70
N GLU A 160 22.71 11.78 5.84
CA GLU A 160 24.09 12.29 5.88
C GLU A 160 25.14 11.17 5.83
N SER A 161 24.74 9.97 6.22
CA SER A 161 25.56 8.76 6.27
C SER A 161 24.85 7.59 5.61
N GLU A 162 25.55 6.47 5.46
CA GLU A 162 24.91 5.23 5.02
C GLU A 162 23.91 4.73 6.07
N LEU A 163 22.70 4.39 5.65
CA LEU A 163 21.64 3.85 6.52
C LEU A 163 21.26 2.44 6.08
N THR A 164 21.33 1.51 7.02
CA THR A 164 20.89 0.11 6.84
C THR A 164 19.49 -0.18 7.37
N SER A 165 18.91 0.79 8.11
CA SER A 165 17.58 0.70 8.68
C SER A 165 16.99 2.09 8.82
N LEU A 166 15.71 2.22 8.47
CA LEU A 166 14.97 3.47 8.58
C LEU A 166 13.80 3.31 9.55
N ASN A 167 13.79 4.11 10.62
CA ASN A 167 12.72 4.09 11.61
C ASN A 167 11.65 5.11 11.20
N VAL A 168 10.49 4.61 10.76
CA VAL A 168 9.34 5.44 10.39
C VAL A 168 8.29 5.31 11.47
N ILE A 169 7.88 6.43 12.04
CA ILE A 169 6.78 6.51 13.00
C ILE A 169 5.55 7.03 12.27
N LEU A 170 4.47 6.26 12.29
CA LEU A 170 3.15 6.67 11.84
C LEU A 170 2.27 6.90 13.06
N MET A 171 1.67 8.08 13.15
CA MET A 171 0.68 8.41 14.17
C MET A 171 -0.62 8.84 13.51
N VAL A 172 -1.74 8.42 14.06
CA VAL A 172 -3.09 8.62 13.56
C VAL A 172 -3.92 9.20 14.70
N GLU A 173 -4.43 10.41 14.50
CA GLU A 173 -5.40 11.00 15.41
C GLU A 173 -6.80 10.82 14.82
N ASP A 174 -7.62 10.04 15.52
CA ASP A 174 -8.99 9.78 15.12
C ASP A 174 -9.88 11.00 15.35
N THR A 175 -10.71 11.31 14.35
CA THR A 175 -11.81 12.27 14.53
C THR A 175 -13.10 11.62 15.03
N LEU A 176 -13.28 10.29 14.87
CA LEU A 176 -14.54 9.58 15.15
C LEU A 176 -14.30 8.15 15.66
N LYS A 177 -14.98 7.74 16.75
CA LYS A 177 -15.03 6.33 17.20
C LYS A 177 -16.13 5.57 16.46
N LEU A 178 -15.77 4.48 15.78
CA LEU A 178 -16.73 3.59 15.11
C LEU A 178 -17.22 2.50 16.07
N LYS A 179 -18.53 2.25 16.10
CA LYS A 179 -19.10 1.08 16.77
C LYS A 179 -18.96 -0.14 15.84
N CYS A 180 -17.87 -0.87 15.97
CA CYS A 180 -17.66 -2.14 15.27
C CYS A 180 -17.95 -3.33 16.21
N VAL A 181 -18.44 -4.45 15.67
CA VAL A 181 -18.63 -5.71 16.43
C VAL A 181 -17.27 -6.29 16.84
N VAL A 182 -16.25 -6.05 16.01
CA VAL A 182 -14.86 -6.30 16.36
C VAL A 182 -14.36 -5.06 17.11
N PRO A 183 -13.80 -5.19 18.32
CA PRO A 183 -13.19 -4.07 19.05
C PRO A 183 -11.89 -3.68 18.34
N LEU A 184 -12.01 -2.96 17.23
CA LEU A 184 -10.90 -2.46 16.45
C LEU A 184 -10.56 -1.06 16.94
N GLU A 185 -9.30 -0.87 17.31
CA GLU A 185 -8.76 0.49 17.37
C GLU A 185 -8.60 1.00 15.94
N LEU A 186 -8.96 2.26 15.74
CA LEU A 186 -9.01 2.85 14.41
C LEU A 186 -7.62 3.30 14.00
N GLY A 187 -6.94 2.42 13.28
CA GLY A 187 -5.68 2.72 12.64
C GLY A 187 -5.83 3.28 11.21
N LEU A 188 -4.73 3.20 10.48
CA LEU A 188 -4.57 3.54 9.07
C LEU A 188 -4.48 2.26 8.23
N LYS A 189 -5.05 2.27 7.02
CA LYS A 189 -4.74 1.29 5.97
C LYS A 189 -3.44 1.65 5.29
N ILE A 190 -2.54 0.69 5.16
CA ILE A 190 -1.28 0.85 4.43
C ILE A 190 -1.29 -0.13 3.26
N TYR A 191 -1.21 0.42 2.04
CA TYR A 191 -1.13 -0.34 0.80
C TYR A 191 0.32 -0.57 0.39
N SER A 192 1.19 0.43 0.61
CA SER A 192 2.62 0.31 0.39
C SER A 192 3.38 1.44 1.06
N ILE A 193 4.68 1.22 1.26
CA ILE A 193 5.65 2.26 1.61
C ILE A 193 6.77 2.20 0.59
N ALA A 194 7.07 3.33 -0.05
CA ALA A 194 8.14 3.44 -1.03
C ALA A 194 9.17 4.49 -0.59
N ILE A 195 10.42 4.32 -1.02
CA ILE A 195 11.48 5.30 -0.83
C ILE A 195 12.11 5.56 -2.19
N ASP A 196 12.13 6.83 -2.59
CA ASP A 196 12.68 7.28 -3.86
C ASP A 196 13.85 8.22 -3.63
N GLN A 197 14.89 8.14 -4.47
CA GLN A 197 16.00 9.10 -4.41
C GLN A 197 15.64 10.38 -5.16
N VAL A 198 15.89 11.53 -4.55
CA VAL A 198 15.69 12.85 -5.16
C VAL A 198 16.95 13.22 -5.92
N GLY A 199 16.87 13.26 -7.26
CA GLY A 199 17.96 13.74 -8.11
C GLY A 199 19.08 12.72 -8.36
N GLY A 200 18.75 11.54 -8.87
CA GLY A 200 19.75 10.63 -9.44
C GLY A 200 20.53 11.27 -10.60
N PRO A 201 21.71 10.73 -10.97
CA PRO A 201 22.61 11.33 -11.94
C PRO A 201 22.07 11.21 -13.38
N GLU A 202 21.10 12.04 -13.73
CA GLU A 202 20.69 12.33 -15.10
C GLU A 202 20.56 13.85 -15.26
N SER A 203 21.69 14.52 -15.30
CA SER A 203 21.84 15.89 -15.85
C SER A 203 23.28 16.12 -16.34
N LEU A 204 23.78 15.17 -17.14
CA LEU A 204 24.88 15.35 -18.09
C LEU A 204 24.56 14.62 -19.39
#